data_AF-A0A8B6FJ63-F1
#
_entry.id   AF-A0A8B6FJ63-F1
#
_cell.length_a   1.000
_cell.length_b   1.000
_cell.length_c   1.000
_cell.angle_alpha   90.00
_cell.angle_beta   90.00
_cell.angle_gamma   90.00
#
_symmetry.space_group_name_H-M   'P 1'
#
loop_
_entity.id
_entity.type
_entity.pdbx_description
1 polymer ?
#
loop_
_entity_poly.entity_id
_entity_poly.type
_entity_poly.pdbx_seq_one_letter_code
_entity_poly.pdbx_strand_id
1 'polypeptide(L)'
;MNITDIDDKIIKRARQNYLFEKYVEENHPWKRIMDDTLEAMKPFAEKVRTETDPDKKAMYDRMSEKVNKALTALEAVVNNKGQDEIQQARKALLEASRDIVADWLDSLHGSEVTDNSIFTSLPRFFEEQFHGDMKALNVLPADVLTRVSEYIPEIITFVQKIIDNGFGYESNGSVYFDTPTFDQSEGHFYAKLVPESVGDSKALAEGEGDLSKDKVTEKKSPIDFALWKASKPGEPSWDSPWGKGRPGWHIECSVMASSILGESMEIHTGGCDLKFPHHDNELAQAE
;
A
#
# COMPACT_ATOMS: atom_id res chain seq x y z
N MET A 1 16.21 11.46 -4.71
CA MET A 1 15.55 10.47 -3.83
C MET A 1 14.10 10.39 -4.24
N ASN A 2 13.61 9.19 -4.53
CA ASN A 2 12.21 8.96 -4.81
C ASN A 2 11.46 8.57 -3.54
N ILE A 3 10.24 9.11 -3.35
CA ILE A 3 9.32 8.76 -2.27
C ILE A 3 8.06 8.16 -2.90
N THR A 4 7.82 6.87 -2.64
CA THR A 4 6.54 6.23 -2.92
C THR A 4 5.54 6.64 -1.84
N ASP A 5 4.67 7.59 -2.16
CA ASP A 5 3.59 8.07 -1.29
C ASP A 5 2.20 7.51 -1.68
N ILE A 6 2.14 6.64 -2.69
CA ILE A 6 0.94 5.94 -3.15
C ILE A 6 1.26 4.45 -3.31
N ASP A 7 1.01 3.68 -2.25
CA ASP A 7 1.18 2.21 -2.24
C ASP A 7 -0.03 1.54 -1.57
N ASP A 8 -0.29 0.28 -1.89
CA ASP A 8 -1.40 -0.50 -1.34
C ASP A 8 -1.41 -0.50 0.20
N LYS A 9 -0.24 -0.63 0.83
CA LYS A 9 -0.13 -0.65 2.30
C LYS A 9 -0.33 0.74 2.89
N ILE A 10 0.16 1.78 2.20
CA ILE A 10 -0.05 3.18 2.57
C ILE A 10 -1.53 3.52 2.51
N ILE A 11 -2.19 3.19 1.39
CA ILE A 11 -3.61 3.44 1.14
C ILE A 11 -4.46 2.79 2.21
N LYS A 12 -4.25 1.49 2.45
CA LYS A 12 -4.98 0.74 3.47
C LYS A 12 -4.76 1.34 4.85
N ARG A 13 -3.52 1.66 5.23
CA ARG A 13 -3.22 2.18 6.56
C ARG A 13 -3.76 3.60 6.78
N ALA A 14 -3.71 4.46 5.77
CA ALA A 14 -4.28 5.80 5.83
C ALA A 14 -5.80 5.74 6.05
N ARG A 15 -6.50 4.86 5.32
CA ARG A 15 -7.94 4.65 5.46
C ARG A 15 -8.34 4.12 6.83
N GLN A 16 -7.62 3.12 7.32
CA GLN A 16 -7.77 2.58 8.67
C GLN A 16 -7.59 3.65 9.76
N ASN A 17 -6.55 4.48 9.64
CA ASN A 17 -6.29 5.56 10.59
C ASN A 17 -7.44 6.58 10.58
N TYR A 18 -7.84 7.05 9.41
CA TYR A 18 -8.92 8.02 9.25
C TYR A 18 -10.25 7.50 9.82
N LEU A 19 -10.65 6.29 9.46
CA LEU A 19 -11.91 5.70 9.94
C LEU A 19 -11.89 5.48 11.45
N PHE A 20 -10.77 5.05 12.01
CA PHE A 20 -10.64 4.86 13.45
C PHE A 20 -10.64 6.19 14.21
N GLU A 21 -9.94 7.21 13.71
CA GLU A 21 -9.93 8.55 14.30
C GLU A 21 -11.35 9.14 14.32
N LYS A 22 -12.06 9.08 13.20
CA LYS A 22 -13.46 9.47 13.11
C LYS A 22 -14.34 8.71 14.11
N TYR A 23 -14.17 7.39 14.22
CA TYR A 23 -14.92 6.56 15.19
C TYR A 23 -14.67 6.98 16.65
N VAL A 24 -13.43 7.36 16.99
CA VAL A 24 -13.08 7.86 18.33
C VAL A 24 -13.71 9.24 18.58
N GLU A 25 -13.69 10.13 17.58
CA GLU A 25 -14.27 11.47 17.64
C GLU A 25 -15.79 11.47 17.84
N GLU A 26 -16.50 10.48 17.27
CA GLU A 26 -17.94 10.29 17.47
C GLU A 26 -18.32 9.96 18.93
N ASN A 27 -17.32 9.70 19.78
CA ASN A 27 -17.42 9.56 21.23
C ASN A 27 -18.53 8.60 21.69
N HIS A 28 -18.63 7.44 21.04
CA HIS A 28 -19.67 6.45 21.32
C HIS A 28 -19.67 5.97 22.78
N PRO A 29 -20.85 5.59 23.33
CA PRO A 29 -20.96 4.98 24.65
C PRO A 29 -20.11 3.71 24.77
N TRP A 30 -19.62 3.42 25.99
CA TRP A 30 -18.77 2.25 26.26
C TRP A 30 -19.39 0.93 25.74
N LYS A 31 -20.72 0.79 25.84
CA LYS A 31 -21.42 -0.42 25.40
C LYS A 31 -21.29 -0.64 23.89
N ARG A 32 -21.44 0.43 23.09
CA ARG A 32 -21.27 0.36 21.65
C ARG A 32 -19.83 0.00 21.27
N ILE A 33 -18.84 0.60 21.93
CA ILE A 33 -17.43 0.28 21.69
C ILE A 33 -17.12 -1.19 22.03
N MET A 34 -17.69 -1.70 23.11
CA MET A 34 -17.55 -3.09 23.50
C MET A 34 -18.17 -4.02 22.45
N ASP A 35 -19.40 -3.75 22.03
CA ASP A 35 -20.12 -4.53 21.02
C ASP A 35 -19.37 -4.51 19.67
N ASP A 36 -18.97 -3.33 19.18
CA ASP A 36 -18.22 -3.16 17.94
C ASP A 36 -16.84 -3.85 18.01
N THR A 37 -16.16 -3.80 19.17
CA THR A 37 -14.88 -4.50 19.36
C THR A 37 -15.08 -6.02 19.30
N LEU A 38 -16.15 -6.54 19.91
CA LEU A 38 -16.48 -7.97 19.84
C LEU A 38 -16.82 -8.40 18.41
N GLU A 39 -17.54 -7.58 17.64
CA GLU A 39 -17.79 -7.83 16.21
C GLU A 39 -16.49 -7.82 15.40
N ALA A 40 -15.60 -6.84 15.63
CA ALA A 40 -14.30 -6.75 14.97
C ALA A 40 -13.37 -7.93 15.29
N MET A 41 -13.49 -8.51 16.49
CA MET A 41 -12.73 -9.69 16.91
C MET A 41 -13.13 -10.96 16.15
N LYS A 42 -14.35 -11.07 15.60
CA LYS A 42 -14.79 -12.27 14.87
C LYS A 42 -13.97 -12.55 13.60
N PRO A 43 -13.87 -11.61 12.61
CA PRO A 43 -13.02 -11.82 11.44
C PRO A 43 -11.54 -11.89 11.81
N PHE A 44 -11.12 -11.17 12.86
CA PHE A 44 -9.73 -11.25 13.33
C PHE A 44 -9.37 -12.62 13.89
N ALA A 45 -10.27 -13.26 14.66
CA ALA A 45 -10.06 -14.61 15.18
C ALA A 45 -9.91 -15.64 14.05
N GLU A 46 -10.67 -15.49 12.96
CA GLU A 46 -10.50 -16.32 11.77
C GLU A 46 -9.13 -16.09 11.12
N LYS A 47 -8.71 -14.83 10.98
CA LYS A 47 -7.37 -14.49 10.48
C LYS A 47 -6.25 -15.12 11.30
N VAL A 48 -6.35 -15.09 12.63
CA VAL A 48 -5.39 -15.75 13.55
C VAL A 48 -5.38 -17.26 13.35
N ARG A 49 -6.57 -17.86 13.18
CA ARG A 49 -6.72 -19.31 12.98
C ARG A 49 -6.05 -19.79 11.69
N THR A 50 -6.18 -19.02 10.60
CA THR A 50 -5.66 -19.36 9.28
C THR A 50 -4.20 -18.95 9.04
N GLU A 51 -3.61 -18.12 9.91
CA GLU A 51 -2.22 -17.69 9.78
C GLU A 51 -1.26 -18.87 9.98
N THR A 52 -0.35 -19.05 9.01
CA THR A 52 0.62 -20.15 8.96
C THR A 52 2.03 -19.67 9.32
N ASP A 53 2.30 -18.37 9.20
CA ASP A 53 3.57 -17.79 9.62
C ASP A 53 3.63 -17.71 11.16
N PRO A 54 4.64 -18.34 11.81
CA PRO A 54 4.70 -18.44 13.26
C PRO A 54 4.90 -17.08 13.94
N ASP A 55 5.63 -16.16 13.32
CA ASP A 55 5.92 -14.85 13.89
C ASP A 55 4.69 -13.94 13.81
N LYS A 56 3.99 -13.96 12.67
CA LYS A 56 2.70 -13.24 12.51
C LYS A 56 1.63 -13.81 13.43
N LYS A 57 1.56 -15.14 13.57
CA LYS A 57 0.61 -15.78 14.48
C LYS A 57 0.84 -15.36 15.93
N ALA A 58 2.09 -15.43 16.39
CA ALA A 58 2.46 -14.97 17.73
C ALA A 58 2.15 -13.48 17.94
N MET A 59 2.32 -12.64 16.91
CA MET A 59 1.90 -11.24 16.95
C MET A 59 0.38 -11.10 17.10
N TYR A 60 -0.42 -11.80 16.29
CA TYR A 60 -1.88 -11.74 16.36
C TYR A 60 -2.45 -12.30 17.67
N ASP A 61 -1.85 -13.34 18.23
CA ASP A 61 -2.23 -13.89 19.54
C ASP A 61 -2.02 -12.83 20.63
N ARG A 62 -0.86 -12.14 20.64
CA ARG A 62 -0.60 -11.03 21.57
C ARG A 62 -1.61 -9.89 21.42
N MET A 63 -2.02 -9.56 20.19
CA MET A 63 -3.04 -8.55 19.94
C MET A 63 -4.40 -8.98 20.51
N SER A 64 -4.81 -10.22 20.25
CA SER A 64 -6.07 -10.79 20.78
C SER A 64 -6.09 -10.78 22.31
N GLU A 65 -5.00 -11.20 22.95
CA GLU A 65 -4.87 -11.18 24.41
C GLU A 65 -4.97 -9.75 24.97
N LYS A 66 -4.34 -8.78 24.31
CA LYS A 66 -4.38 -7.37 24.73
C LYS A 66 -5.82 -6.84 24.71
N VAL A 67 -6.57 -7.13 23.64
CA VAL A 67 -7.97 -6.71 23.52
C VAL A 67 -8.87 -7.42 24.53
N ASN A 68 -8.74 -8.73 24.68
CA ASN A 68 -9.53 -9.49 25.66
C ASN A 68 -9.30 -9.00 27.10
N LYS A 69 -8.05 -8.70 27.47
CA LYS A 69 -7.74 -8.09 28.78
C LYS A 69 -8.44 -6.75 28.96
N ALA A 70 -8.47 -5.90 27.93
CA ALA A 70 -9.14 -4.60 27.99
C ALA A 70 -10.67 -4.72 28.06
N LEU A 71 -11.26 -5.68 27.33
CA LEU A 71 -12.70 -6.00 27.40
C LEU A 71 -13.10 -6.44 28.82
N THR A 72 -12.40 -7.41 29.39
CA THR A 72 -12.66 -7.88 30.77
C THR A 72 -12.49 -6.75 31.79
N ALA A 73 -11.48 -5.88 31.60
CA ALA A 73 -11.29 -4.73 32.47
C ALA A 73 -12.46 -3.74 32.39
N LEU A 74 -12.98 -3.46 31.19
CA LEU A 74 -14.14 -2.60 31.01
C LEU A 74 -15.40 -3.19 31.65
N GLU A 75 -15.68 -4.48 31.41
CA GLU A 75 -16.82 -5.18 32.01
C GLU A 75 -16.78 -5.15 33.55
N ALA A 76 -15.60 -5.36 34.15
CA ALA A 76 -15.44 -5.34 35.60
C ALA A 76 -15.72 -3.95 36.20
N VAL A 77 -15.34 -2.89 35.49
CA VAL A 77 -15.50 -1.49 35.92
C VAL A 77 -16.95 -1.04 35.78
N VAL A 78 -17.63 -1.37 34.68
CA VAL A 78 -19.04 -1.02 34.43
C VAL A 78 -19.96 -1.57 35.51
N ASN A 79 -19.66 -2.75 36.06
CA ASN A 79 -20.51 -3.39 37.06
C ASN A 79 -20.35 -2.80 38.48
N ASN A 80 -19.25 -2.07 38.77
CA ASN A 80 -18.85 -1.80 40.17
C ASN A 80 -18.22 -0.42 40.44
N LYS A 81 -18.05 0.48 39.44
CA LYS A 81 -17.28 1.73 39.60
C LYS A 81 -17.97 2.97 39.00
N GLY A 82 -17.39 4.15 39.26
CA GLY A 82 -17.88 5.45 38.81
C GLY A 82 -17.67 5.73 37.32
N GLN A 83 -18.22 6.85 36.85
CA GLN A 83 -18.16 7.23 35.43
C GLN A 83 -16.74 7.50 34.94
N ASP A 84 -15.86 8.02 35.79
CA ASP A 84 -14.47 8.33 35.44
C ASP A 84 -13.68 7.05 35.14
N GLU A 85 -13.85 6.00 35.95
CA GLU A 85 -13.19 4.72 35.70
C GLU A 85 -13.72 4.05 34.43
N ILE A 86 -15.03 4.15 34.15
CA ILE A 86 -15.63 3.65 32.91
C ILE A 86 -15.00 4.36 31.70
N GLN A 87 -14.83 5.69 31.78
CA GLN A 87 -14.23 6.47 30.70
C GLN A 87 -12.76 6.09 30.48
N GLN A 88 -12.00 5.84 31.55
CA GLN A 88 -10.61 5.38 31.45
C GLN A 88 -10.52 3.99 30.83
N ALA A 89 -11.34 3.04 31.28
CA ALA A 89 -11.37 1.69 30.73
C ALA A 89 -11.82 1.67 29.26
N ARG A 90 -12.78 2.55 28.90
CA ARG A 90 -13.21 2.77 27.51
C ARG A 90 -12.06 3.24 26.63
N LYS A 91 -11.28 4.22 27.09
CA LYS A 91 -10.10 4.72 26.35
C LYS A 91 -9.05 3.61 26.19
N ALA A 92 -8.78 2.85 27.24
CA ALA A 92 -7.85 1.73 27.20
C ALA A 92 -8.30 0.63 26.23
N LEU A 93 -9.61 0.37 26.11
CA LEU A 93 -10.15 -0.56 25.13
C LEU A 93 -9.90 -0.07 23.71
N LEU A 94 -10.21 1.20 23.41
CA LEU A 94 -9.94 1.80 22.10
C LEU A 94 -8.45 1.72 21.72
N GLU A 95 -7.53 2.02 22.66
CA GLU A 95 -6.09 1.91 22.42
C GLU A 95 -5.61 0.46 22.25
N ALA A 96 -6.22 -0.48 22.97
CA ALA A 96 -5.90 -1.90 22.85
C ALA A 96 -6.40 -2.50 21.54
N SER A 97 -7.60 -2.11 21.09
CA SER A 97 -8.29 -2.67 19.93
C SER A 97 -8.07 -1.89 18.64
N ARG A 98 -7.32 -0.78 18.67
CA ARG A 98 -7.08 0.13 17.54
C ARG A 98 -6.93 -0.58 16.20
N ASP A 99 -5.95 -1.45 16.04
CA ASP A 99 -5.66 -2.06 14.74
C ASP A 99 -6.75 -3.05 14.30
N ILE A 100 -7.39 -3.74 15.24
CA ILE A 100 -8.46 -4.71 14.96
C ILE A 100 -9.75 -3.99 14.56
N VAL A 101 -10.14 -2.97 15.33
CA VAL A 101 -11.31 -2.14 15.03
C VAL A 101 -11.09 -1.33 13.76
N ALA A 102 -9.88 -0.80 13.52
CA ALA A 102 -9.58 -0.07 12.30
C ALA A 102 -9.68 -0.96 11.05
N ASP A 103 -9.16 -2.19 11.07
CA ASP A 103 -9.30 -3.14 9.95
C ASP A 103 -10.77 -3.55 9.73
N TRP A 104 -11.55 -3.69 10.80
CA TRP A 104 -12.98 -3.95 10.71
C TRP A 104 -13.76 -2.76 10.13
N LEU A 105 -13.54 -1.54 10.63
CA LEU A 105 -14.13 -0.32 10.08
C LEU A 105 -13.78 -0.14 8.59
N ASP A 106 -12.53 -0.43 8.22
CA ASP A 106 -12.05 -0.41 6.84
C ASP A 106 -12.84 -1.37 5.94
N SER A 107 -13.17 -2.56 6.44
CA SER A 107 -13.97 -3.53 5.71
C SER A 107 -15.43 -3.09 5.48
N LEU A 108 -15.95 -2.23 6.36
CA LEU A 108 -17.33 -1.75 6.30
C LEU A 108 -17.47 -0.45 5.50
N HIS A 109 -16.56 0.49 5.74
CA HIS A 109 -16.68 1.89 5.29
C HIS A 109 -15.51 2.34 4.42
N GLY A 110 -14.53 1.47 4.14
CA GLY A 110 -13.37 1.83 3.34
C GLY A 110 -13.76 2.35 1.96
N SER A 111 -14.76 1.76 1.32
CA SER A 111 -15.26 2.21 0.01
C SER A 111 -15.85 3.62 -0.01
N GLU A 112 -16.23 4.16 1.15
CA GLU A 112 -16.81 5.51 1.30
C GLU A 112 -15.72 6.60 1.36
N VAL A 113 -14.46 6.22 1.58
CA VAL A 113 -13.34 7.16 1.68
C VAL A 113 -12.91 7.64 0.29
N THR A 114 -13.13 8.92 0.02
CA THR A 114 -12.93 9.50 -1.33
C THR A 114 -12.02 10.71 -1.37
N ASP A 115 -11.67 11.28 -0.22
CA ASP A 115 -10.78 12.44 -0.15
C ASP A 115 -9.32 11.99 -0.28
N ASN A 116 -8.68 12.39 -1.38
CA ASN A 116 -7.29 12.06 -1.66
C ASN A 116 -6.32 12.58 -0.58
N SER A 117 -6.66 13.66 0.14
CA SER A 117 -5.79 14.24 1.18
C SER A 117 -5.54 13.27 2.35
N ILE A 118 -6.47 12.36 2.61
CA ILE A 118 -6.34 11.32 3.65
C ILE A 118 -5.11 10.44 3.40
N PHE A 119 -4.82 10.14 2.13
CA PHE A 119 -3.69 9.28 1.76
C PHE A 119 -2.33 9.99 1.80
N THR A 120 -2.31 11.32 1.90
CA THR A 120 -1.06 12.09 1.92
C THR A 120 -0.47 12.28 3.32
N SER A 121 -1.32 12.30 4.36
CA SER A 121 -0.87 12.63 5.72
C SER A 121 0.10 11.57 6.29
N LEU A 122 -0.20 10.29 6.04
CA LEU A 122 0.60 9.18 6.57
C LEU A 122 2.00 9.08 5.92
N PRO A 123 2.15 9.13 4.57
CA PRO A 123 3.46 9.22 3.94
C PRO A 123 4.28 10.40 4.42
N ARG A 124 3.68 11.59 4.52
CA ARG A 124 4.39 12.81 4.96
C ARG A 124 4.93 12.68 6.37
N PHE A 125 4.14 12.10 7.29
CA PHE A 125 4.60 11.81 8.64
C PHE A 125 5.85 10.91 8.62
N PHE A 126 5.83 9.80 7.88
CA PHE A 126 6.98 8.88 7.82
C PHE A 126 8.16 9.43 7.03
N GLU A 127 7.92 10.26 6.01
CA GLU A 127 8.96 11.00 5.29
C GLU A 127 9.73 11.93 6.25
N GLU A 128 9.03 12.68 7.09
CA GLU A 128 9.64 13.55 8.10
C GLU A 128 10.45 12.75 9.13
N GLN A 129 9.92 11.62 9.62
CA GLN A 129 10.65 10.74 10.54
C GLN A 129 11.93 10.18 9.88
N PHE A 130 11.82 9.71 8.64
CA PHE A 130 12.96 9.19 7.87
C PHE A 130 14.04 10.26 7.71
N HIS A 131 13.68 11.50 7.36
CA HIS A 131 14.66 12.59 7.27
C HIS A 131 15.29 12.94 8.62
N GLY A 132 14.54 12.85 9.71
CA GLY A 132 15.07 12.95 11.07
C GLY A 132 16.14 11.91 11.36
N ASP A 133 15.87 10.64 11.03
CA ASP A 133 16.80 9.53 11.22
C ASP A 133 18.04 9.64 10.33
N MET A 134 17.88 9.97 9.05
CA MET A 134 18.99 10.17 8.12
C MET A 134 19.93 11.29 8.60
N LYS A 135 19.34 12.39 9.09
CA LYS A 135 20.11 13.48 9.70
C LYS A 135 20.85 13.04 10.97
N ALA A 136 20.21 12.24 11.83
CA ALA A 136 20.85 11.70 13.04
C ALA A 136 22.02 10.76 12.70
N LEU A 137 21.94 10.03 11.58
CA LEU A 137 23.01 9.18 11.04
C LEU A 137 24.06 9.96 10.23
N ASN A 138 23.97 11.29 10.16
CA ASN A 138 24.86 12.15 9.38
C ASN A 138 24.89 11.81 7.87
N VAL A 139 23.77 11.35 7.33
CA VAL A 139 23.55 11.16 5.90
C VAL A 139 23.17 12.51 5.29
N LEU A 140 23.81 12.86 4.17
CA LEU A 140 23.49 14.10 3.45
C LEU A 140 22.08 14.02 2.83
N PRO A 141 21.33 15.13 2.81
CA PRO A 141 20.06 15.17 2.09
C PRO A 141 20.30 14.99 0.58
N ALA A 142 19.31 14.43 -0.11
CA ALA A 142 19.34 14.36 -1.57
C ALA A 142 19.17 15.75 -2.19
N ASP A 143 19.83 16.02 -3.32
CA ASP A 143 19.70 17.29 -4.04
C ASP A 143 18.28 17.52 -4.59
N VAL A 144 17.62 16.43 -4.98
CA VAL A 144 16.24 16.43 -5.48
C VAL A 144 15.46 15.33 -4.79
N LEU A 145 14.26 15.66 -4.32
CA LEU A 145 13.29 14.72 -3.76
C LEU A 145 12.02 14.77 -4.60
N THR A 146 11.56 13.61 -5.06
CA THR A 146 10.36 13.45 -5.87
C THR A 146 9.33 12.62 -5.11
N ARG A 147 8.04 12.85 -5.39
CA ARG A 147 6.95 12.08 -4.79
C ARG A 147 5.98 11.67 -5.86
N VAL A 148 5.55 10.42 -5.86
CA VAL A 148 4.71 9.85 -6.91
C VAL A 148 3.46 10.69 -7.18
N SER A 149 2.79 11.13 -6.11
CA SER A 149 1.58 11.96 -6.20
C SER A 149 1.77 13.29 -6.93
N GLU A 150 3.01 13.78 -7.02
CA GLU A 150 3.38 15.04 -7.68
C GLU A 150 3.70 14.85 -9.18
N TYR A 151 3.80 13.60 -9.69
CA TYR A 151 4.24 13.25 -11.06
C TYR A 151 3.18 12.49 -11.88
N ILE A 152 1.90 12.53 -11.48
CA ILE A 152 0.84 11.77 -12.14
C ILE A 152 0.69 12.09 -13.64
N PRO A 153 0.69 13.36 -14.10
CA PRO A 153 0.61 13.68 -15.53
C PRO A 153 1.77 13.11 -16.35
N GLU A 154 2.99 13.17 -15.81
CA GLU A 154 4.20 12.62 -16.40
C GLU A 154 4.10 11.09 -16.51
N ILE A 155 3.60 10.44 -15.45
CA ILE A 155 3.37 8.99 -15.47
C ILE A 155 2.36 8.60 -16.54
N ILE A 156 1.21 9.28 -16.64
CA ILE A 156 0.21 9.01 -17.68
C ILE A 156 0.83 9.18 -19.07
N THR A 157 1.62 10.23 -19.28
CA THR A 157 2.31 10.47 -20.55
C THR A 157 3.29 9.35 -20.88
N PHE A 158 4.06 8.90 -19.89
CA PHE A 158 5.05 7.83 -20.05
C PHE A 158 4.37 6.48 -20.37
N VAL A 159 3.30 6.14 -19.66
CA VAL A 159 2.50 4.93 -19.92
C VAL A 159 1.90 4.97 -21.33
N GLN A 160 1.42 6.13 -21.80
CA GLN A 160 0.94 6.28 -23.16
C GLN A 160 2.05 6.03 -24.19
N LYS A 161 3.28 6.49 -23.96
CA LYS A 161 4.43 6.19 -24.84
C LYS A 161 4.72 4.69 -24.91
N ILE A 162 4.67 3.98 -23.78
CA ILE A 162 4.87 2.52 -23.76
C ILE A 162 3.79 1.82 -24.61
N ILE A 163 2.53 2.26 -24.51
CA ILE A 163 1.43 1.74 -25.35
C ILE A 163 1.68 2.06 -26.83
N ASP A 164 2.05 3.30 -27.15
CA ASP A 164 2.29 3.75 -28.53
C ASP A 164 3.45 2.98 -29.19
N ASN A 165 4.45 2.56 -28.40
CA ASN A 165 5.55 1.72 -28.83
C ASN A 165 5.19 0.22 -28.95
N GLY A 166 3.97 -0.17 -28.58
CA GLY A 166 3.47 -1.55 -28.69
C GLY A 166 3.83 -2.47 -27.52
N PHE A 167 4.40 -1.94 -26.44
CA PHE A 167 4.79 -2.71 -25.25
C PHE A 167 3.80 -2.59 -24.09
N GLY A 168 2.74 -1.80 -24.25
CA GLY A 168 1.69 -1.64 -23.25
C GLY A 168 0.31 -1.95 -23.82
N TYR A 169 -0.59 -2.45 -22.97
CA TYR A 169 -1.98 -2.65 -23.34
C TYR A 169 -2.94 -2.34 -22.19
N GLU A 170 -4.10 -1.78 -22.54
CA GLU A 170 -5.21 -1.55 -21.60
C GLU A 170 -6.05 -2.81 -21.43
N SER A 171 -6.54 -3.03 -20.22
CA SER A 171 -7.48 -4.09 -19.85
C SER A 171 -8.27 -3.66 -18.61
N ASN A 172 -9.59 -3.50 -18.77
CA ASN A 172 -10.54 -3.13 -17.70
C ASN A 172 -10.15 -1.87 -16.89
N GLY A 173 -9.65 -0.85 -17.58
CA GLY A 173 -9.19 0.43 -17.03
C GLY A 173 -7.81 0.38 -16.37
N SER A 174 -7.17 -0.79 -16.33
CA SER A 174 -5.76 -0.95 -15.96
C SER A 174 -4.90 -0.97 -17.23
N VAL A 175 -3.61 -0.68 -17.11
CA VAL A 175 -2.63 -0.81 -18.19
C VAL A 175 -1.51 -1.73 -17.71
N TYR A 176 -1.13 -2.67 -18.55
CA TYR A 176 -0.08 -3.65 -18.30
C TYR A 176 1.04 -3.54 -19.32
N PHE A 177 2.25 -3.87 -18.90
CA PHE A 177 3.40 -4.05 -19.77
C PHE A 177 3.38 -5.47 -20.35
N ASP A 178 3.51 -5.60 -21.67
CA ASP A 178 3.52 -6.86 -22.43
C ASP A 178 4.93 -7.43 -22.47
N THR A 179 5.32 -8.07 -21.36
CA THR A 179 6.68 -8.59 -21.15
C THR A 179 7.12 -9.54 -22.27
N PRO A 180 6.29 -10.50 -22.75
CA PRO A 180 6.67 -11.37 -23.86
C PRO A 180 6.92 -10.63 -25.18
N THR A 181 6.12 -9.59 -25.48
CA THR A 181 6.29 -8.81 -26.71
C THR A 181 7.58 -7.99 -26.67
N PHE A 182 7.89 -7.39 -25.51
CA PHE A 182 9.17 -6.70 -25.31
C PHE A 182 10.35 -7.64 -25.50
N ASP A 183 10.36 -8.81 -24.85
CA ASP A 183 11.47 -9.77 -24.92
C ASP A 183 11.67 -10.38 -26.32
N GLN A 184 10.62 -10.44 -27.15
CA GLN A 184 10.68 -10.90 -28.54
C GLN A 184 11.11 -9.81 -29.52
N SER A 185 11.12 -8.54 -29.11
CA SER A 185 11.43 -7.42 -29.98
C SER A 185 12.94 -7.24 -30.13
N GLU A 186 13.37 -6.86 -31.35
CA GLU A 186 14.78 -6.74 -31.67
C GLU A 186 15.49 -5.72 -30.77
N GLY A 187 16.55 -6.15 -30.08
CA GLY A 187 17.35 -5.29 -29.20
C GLY A 187 16.89 -5.22 -27.74
N HIS A 188 15.76 -5.84 -27.41
CA HIS A 188 15.21 -5.86 -26.05
C HIS A 188 15.39 -7.25 -25.39
N PHE A 189 15.51 -7.26 -24.06
CA PHE A 189 15.60 -8.48 -23.26
C PHE A 189 15.04 -8.18 -21.87
N TYR A 190 14.08 -8.99 -21.42
CA TYR A 190 13.46 -8.81 -20.12
C TYR A 190 14.25 -9.54 -19.02
N ALA A 191 14.25 -8.96 -17.82
CA ALA A 191 15.01 -9.43 -16.67
C ALA A 191 16.53 -9.55 -16.90
N LYS A 192 17.15 -8.44 -17.36
CA LYS A 192 18.60 -8.35 -17.59
C LYS A 192 19.43 -8.55 -16.33
N LEU A 193 18.90 -8.17 -15.16
CA LEU A 193 19.62 -8.22 -13.89
C LEU A 193 19.49 -9.58 -13.21
N VAL A 194 18.30 -10.19 -13.24
CA VAL A 194 18.03 -11.51 -12.62
C VAL A 194 17.21 -12.41 -13.56
N PRO A 195 17.81 -12.94 -14.65
CA PRO A 195 17.08 -13.73 -15.65
C PRO A 195 16.40 -14.98 -15.09
N GLU A 196 16.97 -15.59 -14.05
CA GLU A 196 16.42 -16.79 -13.41
C GLU A 196 15.09 -16.54 -12.67
N SER A 197 14.74 -15.28 -12.40
CA SER A 197 13.56 -14.91 -11.62
C SER A 197 12.30 -14.65 -12.46
N VAL A 198 12.37 -14.71 -13.80
CA VAL A 198 11.24 -14.43 -14.72
C VAL A 198 10.00 -15.33 -14.49
N GLY A 199 10.14 -16.45 -13.77
CA GLY A 199 9.02 -17.32 -13.38
C GLY A 199 8.68 -17.31 -11.89
N ASP A 200 9.31 -16.46 -11.07
CA ASP A 200 9.05 -16.41 -9.64
C ASP A 200 7.70 -15.74 -9.35
N SER A 201 6.66 -16.58 -9.28
CA SER A 201 5.30 -16.16 -8.98
C SER A 201 5.16 -15.35 -7.68
N LYS A 202 6.03 -15.56 -6.69
CA LYS A 202 5.97 -14.83 -5.43
C LYS A 202 6.50 -13.42 -5.61
N ALA A 203 7.66 -13.27 -6.25
CA ALA A 203 8.25 -11.97 -6.53
C ALA A 203 7.34 -11.12 -7.45
N LEU A 204 6.75 -11.74 -8.47
CA LEU A 204 5.77 -11.09 -9.36
C LEU A 204 4.51 -10.65 -8.59
N ALA A 205 3.98 -11.49 -7.70
CA ALA A 205 2.83 -11.13 -6.87
C ALA A 205 3.14 -10.00 -5.88
N GLU A 206 4.36 -9.94 -5.34
CA GLU A 206 4.81 -8.84 -4.48
C GLU A 206 4.88 -7.51 -5.24
N GLY A 207 5.34 -7.51 -6.50
CA GLY A 207 5.35 -6.32 -7.36
C GLY A 207 3.96 -5.76 -7.71
N GLU A 208 2.95 -6.63 -7.77
CA GLU A 208 1.56 -6.26 -8.08
C GLU A 208 0.80 -5.63 -6.91
N GLY A 209 1.25 -5.86 -5.68
CA GLY A 209 0.61 -5.34 -4.47
C GLY A 209 -0.62 -6.13 -3.99
N ASP A 210 -1.00 -5.88 -2.74
CA ASP A 210 -2.04 -6.62 -2.03
C ASP A 210 -3.47 -6.36 -2.52
N LEU A 211 -3.74 -5.20 -3.11
CA LEU A 211 -5.07 -4.79 -3.56
C LEU A 211 -5.42 -5.31 -4.97
N SER A 212 -4.44 -5.87 -5.68
CA SER A 212 -4.54 -6.31 -7.08
C SER A 212 -4.78 -7.82 -7.26
N LYS A 213 -4.86 -8.60 -6.17
CA LYS A 213 -4.86 -10.09 -6.21
C LYS A 213 -5.99 -10.72 -7.03
N ASP A 214 -7.11 -10.02 -7.21
CA ASP A 214 -8.27 -10.54 -7.95
C ASP A 214 -8.16 -10.36 -9.48
N LYS A 215 -7.12 -9.67 -9.99
CA LYS A 215 -7.01 -9.23 -11.40
C LYS A 215 -6.12 -10.11 -12.28
N VAL A 216 -5.76 -11.32 -11.84
CA VAL A 216 -4.89 -12.24 -12.61
C VAL A 216 -5.46 -12.55 -14.00
N THR A 217 -6.79 -12.52 -14.17
CA THR A 217 -7.45 -12.78 -15.46
C THR A 217 -7.42 -11.61 -16.44
N GLU A 218 -6.96 -10.42 -16.02
CA GLU A 218 -6.90 -9.23 -16.88
C GLU A 218 -5.62 -9.18 -17.74
N LYS A 219 -4.61 -9.95 -17.34
CA LYS A 219 -3.30 -10.02 -17.99
C LYS A 219 -3.30 -11.04 -19.13
N LYS A 220 -2.64 -10.71 -20.25
CA LYS A 220 -2.35 -11.66 -21.33
C LYS A 220 -1.33 -12.72 -20.91
N SER A 221 -0.35 -12.32 -20.10
CA SER A 221 0.70 -13.20 -19.58
C SER A 221 0.84 -13.07 -18.06
N PRO A 222 1.14 -14.16 -17.32
CA PRO A 222 1.32 -14.10 -15.87
C PRO A 222 2.53 -13.26 -15.43
N ILE A 223 3.48 -12.99 -16.33
CA ILE A 223 4.69 -12.20 -16.07
C ILE A 223 4.55 -10.72 -16.48
N ASP A 224 3.40 -10.34 -17.02
CA ASP A 224 3.08 -8.93 -17.29
C ASP A 224 2.91 -8.20 -15.97
N PHE A 225 3.32 -6.93 -15.91
CA PHE A 225 3.19 -6.11 -14.71
C PHE A 225 2.38 -4.84 -14.96
N ALA A 226 1.68 -4.37 -13.92
CA ALA A 226 0.85 -3.17 -14.02
C ALA A 226 1.68 -1.89 -14.15
N LEU A 227 1.38 -1.09 -15.18
CA LEU A 227 1.84 0.28 -15.37
C LEU A 227 0.85 1.27 -14.74
N TRP A 228 -0.44 0.99 -14.89
CA TRP A 228 -1.54 1.77 -14.31
C TRP A 228 -2.61 0.81 -13.77
N LYS A 229 -3.12 1.07 -12.58
CA LYS A 229 -4.11 0.23 -11.90
C LYS A 229 -5.43 0.99 -11.83
N ALA A 230 -6.50 0.42 -12.36
CA ALA A 230 -7.84 0.98 -12.14
C ALA A 230 -8.15 0.97 -10.63
N SER A 231 -8.52 2.12 -10.08
CA SER A 231 -8.73 2.29 -8.64
C SER A 231 -10.08 1.71 -8.21
N LYS A 232 -10.09 1.01 -7.08
CA LYS A 232 -11.33 0.57 -6.42
C LYS A 232 -11.91 1.71 -5.56
N PRO A 233 -13.22 1.69 -5.24
CA PRO A 233 -13.78 2.60 -4.24
C PRO A 233 -12.97 2.53 -2.93
N GLY A 234 -12.64 3.68 -2.34
CA GLY A 234 -11.80 3.73 -1.15
C GLY A 234 -10.29 3.81 -1.41
N GLU A 235 -9.86 3.87 -2.68
CA GLU A 235 -8.46 4.10 -3.08
C GLU A 235 -8.30 5.51 -3.65
N PRO A 236 -7.11 6.14 -3.53
CA PRO A 236 -6.82 7.36 -4.27
C PRO A 236 -6.91 7.10 -5.78
N SER A 237 -7.40 8.09 -6.50
CA SER A 237 -7.56 7.99 -7.95
C SER A 237 -7.34 9.32 -8.65
N TRP A 238 -6.83 9.22 -9.87
CA TRP A 238 -6.63 10.32 -10.81
C TRP A 238 -7.27 9.97 -12.15
N ASP A 239 -7.72 11.00 -12.87
CA ASP A 239 -8.26 10.84 -14.22
C ASP A 239 -7.12 10.52 -15.20
N SER A 240 -7.36 9.55 -16.08
CA SER A 240 -6.44 9.15 -17.15
C SER A 240 -7.23 8.76 -18.41
N PRO A 241 -6.56 8.60 -19.58
CA PRO A 241 -7.21 8.09 -20.79
C PRO A 241 -7.87 6.71 -20.62
N TRP A 242 -7.44 5.93 -19.62
CA TRP A 242 -7.95 4.58 -19.32
C TRP A 242 -8.97 4.58 -18.17
N GLY A 243 -9.45 5.76 -17.76
CA GLY A 243 -10.35 5.93 -16.63
C GLY A 243 -9.62 6.25 -15.32
N LYS A 244 -10.35 6.16 -14.20
CA LYS A 244 -9.80 6.50 -12.89
C LYS A 244 -8.89 5.40 -12.36
N GLY A 245 -7.68 5.79 -12.00
CA GLY A 245 -6.69 4.84 -11.48
C GLY A 245 -5.55 5.50 -10.74
N ARG A 246 -4.50 4.70 -10.53
CA ARG A 246 -3.26 5.07 -9.86
C ARG A 246 -2.07 4.35 -10.51
N PRO A 247 -0.84 4.85 -10.36
CA PRO A 247 0.34 4.20 -10.92
C PRO A 247 0.58 2.80 -10.35
N GLY A 248 1.24 1.96 -11.16
CA GLY A 248 1.92 0.76 -10.67
C GLY A 248 3.25 1.10 -10.01
N TRP A 249 3.74 0.27 -9.09
CA TRP A 249 4.92 0.59 -8.28
C TRP A 249 6.18 0.88 -9.11
N HIS A 250 6.40 0.12 -10.19
CA HIS A 250 7.63 0.20 -10.97
C HIS A 250 7.71 1.45 -11.86
N ILE A 251 6.57 1.92 -12.40
CA ILE A 251 6.56 3.05 -13.35
C ILE A 251 6.97 4.37 -12.69
N GLU A 252 6.78 4.45 -11.37
CA GLU A 252 7.12 5.59 -10.54
C GLU A 252 8.58 6.00 -10.70
N CYS A 253 9.51 5.08 -10.43
CA CYS A 253 10.94 5.33 -10.46
C CYS A 253 11.43 5.65 -11.87
N SER A 254 10.97 4.92 -12.89
CA SER A 254 11.29 5.18 -14.31
C SER A 254 10.95 6.61 -14.71
N VAL A 255 9.76 7.07 -14.36
CA VAL A 255 9.27 8.41 -14.74
C VAL A 255 10.01 9.50 -13.99
N MET A 256 10.12 9.37 -12.66
CA MET A 256 10.75 10.41 -11.84
C MET A 256 12.25 10.52 -12.12
N ALA A 257 12.95 9.39 -12.30
CA ALA A 257 14.36 9.41 -12.67
C ALA A 257 14.55 10.05 -14.06
N SER A 258 13.75 9.66 -15.06
CA SER A 258 13.84 10.22 -16.41
C SER A 258 13.50 11.72 -16.45
N SER A 259 12.55 12.17 -15.62
CA SER A 259 12.15 13.58 -15.54
C SER A 259 13.24 14.48 -14.97
N ILE A 260 14.13 13.94 -14.13
CA ILE A 260 15.20 14.70 -13.48
C ILE A 260 16.54 14.54 -14.20
N LEU A 261 16.87 13.32 -14.63
CA LEU A 261 18.19 12.96 -15.17
C LEU A 261 18.22 12.84 -16.70
N GLY A 262 17.04 12.79 -17.36
CA GLY A 262 16.93 12.57 -18.79
C GLY A 262 16.92 11.09 -19.18
N GLU A 263 17.28 10.81 -20.43
CA GLU A 263 17.15 9.46 -21.04
C GLU A 263 18.16 8.43 -20.50
N SER A 264 19.21 8.86 -19.82
CA SER A 264 20.24 7.98 -19.29
C SER A 264 20.77 8.49 -17.96
N MET A 265 21.19 7.57 -17.08
CA MET A 265 21.83 7.89 -15.81
C MET A 265 23.10 7.07 -15.61
N GLU A 266 24.10 7.63 -14.92
CA GLU A 266 25.36 6.92 -14.70
C GLU A 266 25.22 5.80 -13.65
N ILE A 267 24.43 6.03 -12.60
CA ILE A 267 24.30 5.12 -11.46
C ILE A 267 22.83 5.06 -11.02
N HIS A 268 22.24 3.87 -11.10
CA HIS A 268 20.97 3.51 -10.49
C HIS A 268 21.21 2.51 -9.35
N THR A 269 20.76 2.79 -8.13
CA THR A 269 21.02 1.92 -6.96
C THR A 269 19.78 1.69 -6.11
N GLY A 270 19.74 0.54 -5.44
CA GLY A 270 18.72 0.19 -4.46
C GLY A 270 19.16 -1.00 -3.59
N GLY A 271 18.27 -1.48 -2.73
CA GLY A 271 18.48 -2.72 -1.99
C GLY A 271 18.62 -3.92 -2.94
N CYS A 272 19.28 -5.00 -2.49
CA CYS A 272 19.46 -6.21 -3.31
C CYS A 272 18.12 -6.86 -3.69
N ASP A 273 17.10 -6.69 -2.86
CA ASP A 273 15.72 -7.09 -3.06
C ASP A 273 15.03 -6.34 -4.21
N LEU A 274 15.50 -5.14 -4.57
CA LEU A 274 14.92 -4.36 -5.67
C LEU A 274 15.42 -4.80 -7.04
N LYS A 275 16.41 -5.68 -7.14
CA LYS A 275 16.90 -6.15 -8.45
C LYS A 275 15.78 -6.75 -9.30
N PHE A 276 14.94 -7.58 -8.70
CA PHE A 276 13.78 -8.17 -9.34
C PHE A 276 12.57 -8.20 -8.39
N PRO A 277 11.35 -7.86 -8.85
CA PRO A 277 11.06 -7.43 -10.22
C PRO A 277 11.32 -5.92 -10.43
N HIS A 278 11.67 -5.15 -9.40
CA HIS A 278 11.60 -3.69 -9.47
C HIS A 278 12.53 -3.05 -10.52
N HIS A 279 13.86 -3.17 -10.39
CA HIS A 279 14.80 -2.57 -11.34
C HIS A 279 14.73 -3.23 -12.73
N ASP A 280 14.47 -4.54 -12.82
CA ASP A 280 14.26 -5.20 -14.12
C ASP A 280 13.03 -4.65 -14.86
N ASN A 281 11.95 -4.32 -14.14
CA ASN A 281 10.79 -3.66 -14.72
C ASN A 281 11.08 -2.21 -15.09
N GLU A 282 11.85 -1.48 -14.29
CA GLU A 282 12.27 -0.11 -14.63
C GLU A 282 13.10 -0.06 -15.92
N LEU A 283 14.05 -0.99 -16.08
CA LEU A 283 14.83 -1.11 -17.31
C LEU A 283 13.92 -1.37 -18.51
N ALA A 284 12.99 -2.33 -18.40
CA ALA A 284 12.08 -2.67 -19.49
C ALA A 284 11.13 -1.51 -19.86
N GLN A 285 10.76 -0.67 -18.90
CA GLN A 285 9.91 0.50 -19.15
C GLN A 285 10.66 1.66 -19.81
N ALA A 286 11.95 1.82 -19.50
CA ALA A 286 12.76 2.95 -19.94
C ALA A 286 13.42 2.74 -21.31
N GLU A 287 13.66 1.48 -21.71
CA GLU A 287 14.23 1.09 -23.01
C GLU A 287 13.23 1.16 -24.18
#